data_AF-A0A246GL80-F1
#
_entry.id   AF-A0A246GL80-F1
#
_cell.length_a   1.000
_cell.length_b   1.000
_cell.length_c   1.000
_cell.angle_alpha   90.00
_cell.angle_beta   90.00
_cell.angle_gamma   90.00
#
_symmetry.space_group_name_H-M   'P 1'
#
loop_
_entity.id
_entity.type
_entity.pdbx_description
1 polymer ?
#
loop_
_entity_poly.entity_id
_entity_poly.type
_entity_poly.pdbx_seq_one_letter_code
_entity_poly.pdbx_strand_id
1 'polypeptide(L)'
;MATVKGDVHDIGKNIVSVVLACNNFEIIDLGVMVPPEKIIETAVKEKVDIIGLSGLITPSLDEMVYLAKELDRLNIKIPVMIGGATTSRAHTAVKIAPEYQSTVVHVNDASRAVTVASNLFQEEVKLDFAKSLREEYNTLREGYLNRSREKNFLSIEEARKNKFLIDWDAYEPVKPNFIGTKIVEVALSELVSYIDWTPFFQSWELYGKYPAILTDEVVGEQASNLFLDAQNMLAKIISEKWFTAKGILGIFPANTVNDDDIEVSPLAPKGGTPNVVSKQFWETANPVLYEELKVRAKEMRNQPTDAENMLWKVLSNKGIDGFKFRRQHIIGQYIVDFVCLEKNLIVEVDGAIHNLQEQIERDKLRTEWLESKGFEVIRFTNKEVLANLFETIEKIRQRLSVKLVVPPLLRQFASARVGASGLFLTLRQQSVKTAGAPNIALADFIAPKETGKQDYIGCFCVTTGFGVDEKAKEYETNLDDYNSILVKALGDRLAEAFAEYLHERVRKEIWGYASDENLTNEELIKESYKGIRPAPGYPACPDHLEKPVIWKLLDVENQIGVKLTESMAMWPASSVSGYYFANPQSKYFGLGKIKPDQVADYAKRRGISIEEATKWLAPNLSPS
;
A
#
# COMPACT_ATOMS: atom_id res chain seq x y z
N MET A 1 17.44 -6.20 19.03
CA MET A 1 16.56 -6.68 17.95
C MET A 1 15.81 -5.49 17.36
N ALA A 2 15.60 -5.46 16.04
CA ALA A 2 14.80 -4.42 15.39
C ALA A 2 14.12 -4.94 14.12
N THR A 3 12.86 -4.56 13.90
CA THR A 3 12.24 -4.64 12.56
C THR A 3 12.65 -3.39 11.79
N VAL A 4 13.20 -3.60 10.58
CA VAL A 4 13.85 -2.52 9.82
C VAL A 4 12.88 -1.43 9.38
N LYS A 5 13.43 -0.28 8.98
CA LYS A 5 12.69 0.91 8.57
C LYS A 5 11.58 0.62 7.55
N GLY A 6 10.41 1.21 7.81
CA GLY A 6 9.21 1.08 6.98
C GLY A 6 8.51 -0.28 7.01
N ASP A 7 9.03 -1.27 7.74
CA ASP A 7 8.35 -2.54 8.01
C ASP A 7 7.72 -2.54 9.41
N VAL A 8 6.54 -3.14 9.53
CA VAL A 8 5.67 -3.06 10.73
C VAL A 8 5.45 -4.40 11.41
N HIS A 9 5.86 -5.52 10.81
CA HIS A 9 5.56 -6.84 11.36
C HIS A 9 6.67 -7.33 12.29
N ASP A 10 6.29 -7.86 13.44
CA ASP A 10 7.23 -8.25 14.51
C ASP A 10 6.97 -9.60 15.18
N ILE A 11 5.93 -10.35 14.81
CA ILE A 11 5.61 -11.65 15.45
C ILE A 11 6.84 -12.57 15.50
N GLY A 12 7.48 -12.82 14.35
CA GLY A 12 8.68 -13.65 14.28
C GLY A 12 9.87 -13.07 15.05
N LYS A 13 10.03 -11.74 15.06
CA LYS A 13 11.06 -11.05 15.86
C LYS A 13 10.83 -11.30 17.36
N ASN A 14 9.59 -11.19 17.82
CA ASN A 14 9.24 -11.34 19.24
C ASN A 14 9.46 -12.77 19.71
N ILE A 15 9.14 -13.77 18.88
CA ILE A 15 9.45 -15.17 19.17
C ILE A 15 10.97 -15.37 19.32
N VAL A 16 11.77 -14.85 18.39
CA VAL A 16 13.24 -14.92 18.48
C VAL A 16 13.75 -14.22 19.75
N SER A 17 13.23 -13.04 20.08
CA SER A 17 13.57 -12.30 21.30
C SER A 17 13.30 -13.13 22.55
N VAL A 18 12.12 -13.74 22.68
CA VAL A 18 11.75 -14.59 23.82
C VAL A 18 12.66 -15.81 23.92
N VAL A 19 12.88 -16.51 22.80
CA VAL A 19 13.72 -17.71 22.76
C VAL A 19 15.17 -17.39 23.15
N LEU A 20 15.72 -16.26 22.70
CA LEU A 20 17.05 -15.81 23.12
C LEU A 20 17.07 -15.41 24.61
N ALA A 21 16.05 -14.71 25.12
CA ALA A 21 15.95 -14.35 26.53
C ALA A 21 15.90 -15.60 27.44
N CYS A 22 15.18 -16.65 27.04
CA CYS A 22 15.17 -17.96 27.72
C CYS A 22 16.56 -18.64 27.77
N ASN A 23 17.50 -18.20 26.92
CA ASN A 23 18.88 -18.68 26.88
C ASN A 23 19.86 -17.65 27.48
N ASN A 24 19.38 -16.80 28.40
CA ASN A 24 20.15 -15.81 29.15
C ASN A 24 20.78 -14.68 28.31
N PHE A 25 20.25 -14.40 27.11
CA PHE A 25 20.61 -13.19 26.38
C PHE A 25 19.78 -12.00 26.88
N GLU A 26 20.42 -10.85 27.09
CA GLU A 26 19.71 -9.60 27.30
C GLU A 26 19.23 -9.05 25.94
N ILE A 27 17.94 -8.72 25.85
CA ILE A 27 17.32 -8.27 24.61
C ILE A 27 16.92 -6.81 24.71
N ILE A 28 17.55 -5.98 23.87
CA ILE A 28 17.13 -4.60 23.61
C ILE A 28 16.29 -4.62 22.33
N ASP A 29 14.97 -4.58 22.48
CA ASP A 29 14.04 -4.51 21.36
C ASP A 29 13.72 -3.05 21.00
N LEU A 30 14.08 -2.64 19.79
CA LEU A 30 13.84 -1.27 19.30
C LEU A 30 12.46 -1.10 18.66
N GLY A 31 11.67 -2.19 18.56
CA GLY A 31 10.36 -2.21 17.94
C GLY A 31 10.42 -2.32 16.42
N VAL A 32 9.49 -1.62 15.76
CA VAL A 32 9.27 -1.66 14.31
C VAL A 32 9.56 -0.33 13.63
N MET A 33 9.72 -0.37 12.31
CA MET A 33 10.07 0.79 11.48
C MET A 33 11.33 1.54 11.97
N VAL A 34 12.34 0.80 12.44
CA VAL A 34 13.51 1.41 13.09
C VAL A 34 14.56 1.83 12.06
N PRO A 35 14.96 3.12 11.98
CA PRO A 35 16.00 3.58 11.09
C PRO A 35 17.37 2.94 11.39
N PRO A 36 18.18 2.61 10.38
CA PRO A 36 19.52 2.06 10.55
C PRO A 36 20.42 2.87 11.48
N GLU A 37 20.33 4.20 11.43
CA GLU A 37 21.11 5.11 12.27
C GLU A 37 20.80 4.90 13.75
N LYS A 38 19.51 4.75 14.10
CA LYS A 38 19.06 4.50 15.48
C LYS A 38 19.48 3.12 15.96
N ILE A 39 19.46 2.11 15.07
CA ILE A 39 19.92 0.76 15.39
C ILE A 39 21.41 0.81 15.74
N ILE A 40 22.21 1.43 14.89
CA ILE A 40 23.67 1.55 15.06
C ILE A 40 24.00 2.38 16.30
N GLU A 41 23.36 3.54 16.49
CA GLU A 41 23.54 4.40 17.65
C GLU A 41 23.26 3.64 18.95
N THR A 42 22.13 2.93 19.02
CA THR A 42 21.77 2.17 20.21
C THR A 42 22.71 0.98 20.43
N ALA A 43 23.08 0.28 19.36
CA ALA A 43 24.02 -0.83 19.44
C ALA A 43 25.38 -0.41 20.03
N VAL A 44 25.90 0.75 19.61
CA VAL A 44 27.16 1.30 20.14
C VAL A 44 26.98 1.80 21.58
N LYS A 45 25.91 2.56 21.85
CA LYS A 45 25.63 3.14 23.16
C LYS A 45 25.48 2.06 24.24
N GLU A 46 24.70 1.03 23.94
CA GLU A 46 24.39 -0.07 24.86
C GLU A 46 25.43 -1.20 24.78
N LYS A 47 26.46 -1.06 23.93
CA LYS A 47 27.58 -2.02 23.75
C LYS A 47 27.10 -3.43 23.46
N VAL A 48 26.12 -3.56 22.56
CA VAL A 48 25.53 -4.87 22.24
C VAL A 48 26.52 -5.78 21.53
N ASP A 49 26.41 -7.08 21.80
CA ASP A 49 27.27 -8.09 21.18
C ASP A 49 26.81 -8.50 19.78
N ILE A 50 25.51 -8.38 19.49
CA ILE A 50 24.89 -8.83 18.24
C ILE A 50 23.75 -7.87 17.87
N ILE A 51 23.67 -7.50 16.59
CA ILE A 51 22.52 -6.80 16.01
C ILE A 51 21.64 -7.83 15.29
N GLY A 52 20.38 -7.96 15.68
CA GLY A 52 19.39 -8.78 14.97
C GLY A 52 18.37 -7.93 14.21
N LEU A 53 18.20 -8.20 12.92
CA LEU A 53 17.30 -7.50 12.00
C LEU A 53 16.19 -8.43 11.50
N SER A 54 14.97 -7.90 11.46
CA SER A 54 13.77 -8.57 10.95
C SER A 54 13.14 -7.78 9.79
N GLY A 55 12.63 -8.50 8.79
CA GLY A 55 11.85 -7.93 7.67
C GLY A 55 10.86 -8.93 7.06
N LEU A 56 9.64 -8.48 6.80
CA LEU A 56 8.56 -9.22 6.15
C LEU A 56 8.43 -8.88 4.67
N ILE A 57 8.62 -7.62 4.26
CA ILE A 57 8.40 -7.19 2.87
C ILE A 57 9.70 -6.99 2.09
N THR A 58 9.63 -7.06 0.76
CA THR A 58 10.85 -7.04 -0.07
C THR A 58 11.69 -5.76 0.05
N PRO A 59 11.13 -4.54 0.25
CA PRO A 59 11.92 -3.33 0.49
C PRO A 59 12.77 -3.40 1.77
N SER A 60 12.41 -4.23 2.73
CA SER A 60 13.14 -4.43 3.99
C SER A 60 14.56 -4.96 3.76
N LEU A 61 14.78 -5.69 2.65
CA LEU A 61 16.10 -6.21 2.28
C LEU A 61 17.10 -5.10 1.97
N ASP A 62 16.66 -4.00 1.33
CA ASP A 62 17.53 -2.87 1.02
C ASP A 62 17.97 -2.14 2.29
N GLU A 63 17.09 -2.03 3.29
CA GLU A 63 17.43 -1.44 4.59
C GLU A 63 18.48 -2.28 5.33
N MET A 64 18.42 -3.62 5.21
CA MET A 64 19.44 -4.51 5.77
C MET A 64 20.79 -4.35 5.06
N VAL A 65 20.80 -4.20 3.73
CA VAL A 65 22.01 -3.90 2.95
C VAL A 65 22.60 -2.54 3.35
N TYR A 66 21.76 -1.52 3.48
CA TYR A 66 22.19 -0.18 3.87
C TYR A 66 22.81 -0.19 5.28
N LEU A 67 22.19 -0.85 6.25
CA LEU A 67 22.75 -0.98 7.59
C LEU A 67 24.13 -1.67 7.57
N ALA A 68 24.29 -2.75 6.79
CA ALA A 68 25.56 -3.44 6.64
C ALA A 68 26.67 -2.51 6.09
N LYS A 69 26.35 -1.71 5.06
CA LYS A 69 27.26 -0.69 4.52
C LYS A 69 27.65 0.36 5.55
N GLU A 70 26.67 0.86 6.31
CA GLU A 70 26.93 1.89 7.32
C GLU A 70 27.76 1.38 8.48
N LEU A 71 27.55 0.14 8.94
CA LEU A 71 28.43 -0.50 9.92
C LEU A 71 29.88 -0.58 9.42
N ASP A 72 30.08 -0.98 8.16
CA ASP A 72 31.41 -1.07 7.54
C ASP A 72 32.06 0.31 7.42
N ARG A 73 31.32 1.31 6.92
CA ARG A 73 31.76 2.70 6.76
C ARG A 73 32.20 3.31 8.09
N LEU A 74 31.51 2.95 9.18
CA LEU A 74 31.83 3.41 10.54
C LEU A 74 32.86 2.51 11.25
N ASN A 75 33.36 1.45 10.58
CA ASN A 75 34.30 0.47 11.12
C ASN A 75 33.81 -0.16 12.45
N ILE A 76 32.50 -0.33 12.57
CA ILE A 76 31.87 -1.06 13.68
C ILE A 76 31.98 -2.54 13.35
N LYS A 77 32.24 -3.39 14.35
CA LYS A 77 32.53 -4.82 14.12
C LYS A 77 31.52 -5.78 14.73
N ILE A 78 30.38 -5.25 15.18
CA ILE A 78 29.30 -6.03 15.80
C ILE A 78 28.70 -6.98 14.75
N PRO A 79 28.65 -8.31 14.99
CA PRO A 79 27.97 -9.26 14.12
C PRO A 79 26.49 -8.93 13.88
N VAL A 80 25.99 -9.28 12.69
CA VAL A 80 24.60 -9.06 12.29
C VAL A 80 23.89 -10.38 12.00
N MET A 81 22.77 -10.61 12.68
CA MET A 81 21.81 -11.67 12.39
C MET A 81 20.68 -11.11 11.53
N ILE A 82 20.42 -11.77 10.39
CA ILE A 82 19.38 -11.42 9.43
C ILE A 82 18.30 -12.50 9.46
N GLY A 83 17.04 -12.10 9.65
CA GLY A 83 15.89 -12.99 9.59
C GLY A 83 14.60 -12.29 9.13
N GLY A 84 13.52 -13.06 9.06
CA GLY A 84 12.22 -12.60 8.57
C GLY A 84 11.84 -13.19 7.20
N ALA A 85 10.55 -13.11 6.84
CA ALA A 85 9.95 -13.90 5.77
C ALA A 85 10.56 -13.67 4.37
N THR A 86 11.02 -12.46 4.07
CA THR A 86 11.64 -12.15 2.77
C THR A 86 13.13 -12.40 2.73
N THR A 87 13.75 -12.68 3.88
CA THR A 87 15.18 -12.96 3.96
C THR A 87 15.48 -14.38 3.50
N SER A 88 16.70 -14.60 3.01
CA SER A 88 17.16 -15.94 2.66
C SER A 88 18.68 -16.00 2.72
N ARG A 89 19.21 -17.19 3.03
CA ARG A 89 20.66 -17.47 2.98
C ARG A 89 21.30 -17.04 1.66
N ALA A 90 20.61 -17.26 0.54
CA ALA A 90 21.09 -16.86 -0.78
C ALA A 90 21.16 -15.33 -0.93
N HIS A 91 20.10 -14.60 -0.54
CA HIS A 91 20.11 -13.14 -0.61
C HIS A 91 21.20 -12.55 0.31
N THR A 92 21.29 -13.02 1.56
CA THR A 92 22.29 -12.57 2.52
C THR A 92 23.71 -12.76 1.99
N ALA A 93 24.03 -13.94 1.44
CA ALA A 93 25.36 -14.22 0.88
C ALA A 93 25.69 -13.36 -0.35
N VAL A 94 24.71 -13.03 -1.20
CA VAL A 94 24.93 -12.33 -2.47
C VAL A 94 24.90 -10.81 -2.32
N LYS A 95 24.10 -10.27 -1.39
CA LYS A 95 23.77 -8.83 -1.34
C LYS A 95 24.11 -8.13 -0.02
N ILE A 96 24.06 -8.83 1.12
CA ILE A 96 24.27 -8.18 2.44
C ILE A 96 25.70 -8.43 2.93
N ALA A 97 26.11 -9.69 3.06
CA ALA A 97 27.42 -10.07 3.58
C ALA A 97 28.62 -9.45 2.83
N PRO A 98 28.57 -9.23 1.50
CA PRO A 98 29.64 -8.53 0.78
C PRO A 98 29.89 -7.08 1.19
N GLU A 99 28.89 -6.42 1.76
CA GLU A 99 28.91 -5.00 2.08
C GLU A 99 29.44 -4.72 3.49
N TYR A 100 29.81 -5.77 4.24
CA TYR A 100 30.29 -5.66 5.61
C TYR A 100 31.43 -6.65 5.89
N GLN A 101 32.56 -6.15 6.40
CA GLN A 101 33.77 -6.95 6.66
C GLN A 101 33.64 -7.87 7.89
N SER A 102 32.75 -7.54 8.84
CA SER A 102 32.42 -8.41 9.96
C SER A 102 31.33 -9.43 9.61
N THR A 103 31.00 -10.29 10.57
CA THR A 103 30.10 -11.43 10.35
C THR A 103 28.65 -10.97 10.10
N VAL A 104 28.06 -11.44 9.00
CA VAL A 104 26.62 -11.39 8.73
C VAL A 104 26.12 -12.81 8.55
N VAL A 105 25.08 -13.20 9.27
CA VAL A 105 24.51 -14.55 9.22
C VAL A 105 23.01 -14.50 8.99
N HIS A 106 22.51 -15.39 8.14
CA HIS A 106 21.08 -15.59 7.94
C HIS A 106 20.60 -16.67 8.92
N VAL A 107 19.50 -16.41 9.61
CA VAL A 107 18.91 -17.36 10.55
C VAL A 107 17.48 -17.64 10.13
N ASN A 108 17.18 -18.92 9.90
CA ASN A 108 15.90 -19.33 9.32
C ASN A 108 14.73 -19.26 10.32
N ASP A 109 14.99 -19.54 11.59
CA ASP A 109 13.96 -19.78 12.61
C ASP A 109 14.53 -19.48 14.02
N ALA A 110 13.65 -19.39 15.02
CA ALA A 110 14.03 -19.03 16.38
C ALA A 110 14.87 -20.11 17.05
N SER A 111 14.60 -21.39 16.77
CA SER A 111 15.37 -22.51 17.30
C SER A 111 16.88 -22.42 16.96
N ARG A 112 17.20 -22.03 15.71
CA ARG A 112 18.58 -21.84 15.24
C ARG A 112 19.21 -20.56 15.77
N ALA A 113 18.42 -19.55 16.10
CA ALA A 113 18.91 -18.25 16.57
C ALA A 113 19.78 -18.39 17.82
N VAL A 114 19.43 -19.27 18.76
CA VAL A 114 20.20 -19.51 19.99
C VAL A 114 21.60 -20.03 19.68
N THR A 115 21.69 -21.05 18.81
CA THR A 115 22.97 -21.67 18.44
C THR A 115 23.86 -20.66 17.72
N VAL A 116 23.27 -19.90 16.79
CA VAL A 116 23.99 -18.87 16.04
C VAL A 116 24.47 -17.75 16.96
N ALA A 117 23.61 -17.23 17.84
CA ALA A 117 23.98 -16.17 18.77
C ALA A 117 25.11 -16.62 19.72
N SER A 118 25.05 -17.85 20.22
CA SER A 118 26.10 -18.44 21.06
C SER A 118 27.44 -18.49 20.32
N ASN A 119 27.45 -18.98 19.07
CA ASN A 119 28.66 -19.04 18.24
C ASN A 119 29.24 -17.66 17.89
N LEU A 120 28.40 -16.62 17.80
CA LEU A 120 28.83 -15.25 17.50
C LEU A 120 29.48 -14.53 18.70
N PHE A 121 29.21 -15.00 19.92
CA PHE A 121 29.70 -14.40 21.15
C PHE A 121 30.88 -15.17 21.76
N GLN A 122 30.89 -16.50 21.74
CA GLN A 122 31.93 -17.33 22.37
C GLN A 122 33.30 -17.14 21.72
N GLU A 123 34.27 -16.59 22.45
CA GLU A 123 35.60 -16.24 21.91
C GLU A 123 36.33 -17.42 21.23
N GLU A 124 36.18 -18.61 21.79
CA GLU A 124 36.82 -19.85 21.31
C GLU A 124 36.31 -20.30 19.94
N VAL A 125 35.03 -20.04 19.64
CA VAL A 125 34.33 -20.56 18.44
C VAL A 125 34.10 -19.46 17.40
N LYS A 126 33.99 -18.21 17.84
CA LYS A 126 33.58 -17.05 17.02
C LYS A 126 34.44 -16.86 15.77
N LEU A 127 35.76 -16.99 15.89
CA LEU A 127 36.67 -16.76 14.77
C LEU A 127 36.54 -17.85 13.70
N ASP A 128 36.51 -19.10 14.11
CA ASP A 128 36.37 -20.24 13.19
C ASP A 128 34.98 -20.24 12.54
N PHE A 129 33.92 -19.96 13.31
CA PHE A 129 32.56 -19.84 12.80
C PHE A 129 32.43 -18.70 11.77
N ALA A 130 32.98 -17.52 12.06
CA ALA A 130 32.97 -16.39 11.14
C ALA A 130 33.71 -16.72 9.83
N LYS A 131 34.86 -17.40 9.93
CA LYS A 131 35.65 -17.81 8.76
C LYS A 131 34.91 -18.84 7.92
N SER A 132 34.38 -19.91 8.53
CA SER A 132 33.65 -20.95 7.80
C SER A 132 32.40 -20.39 7.11
N LEU A 133 31.67 -19.50 7.80
CA LEU A 133 30.50 -18.85 7.23
C LEU A 133 30.86 -17.96 6.04
N ARG A 134 31.96 -17.21 6.12
CA ARG A 134 32.43 -16.38 5.01
C ARG A 134 32.80 -17.22 3.78
N GLU A 135 33.51 -18.33 3.98
CA GLU A 135 33.88 -19.27 2.91
C GLU A 135 32.63 -19.89 2.26
N GLU A 136 31.66 -20.30 3.07
CA GLU A 136 30.37 -20.82 2.64
C GLU A 136 29.60 -19.79 1.78
N TYR A 137 29.51 -18.55 2.25
CA TYR A 137 28.79 -17.48 1.55
C TYR A 137 29.47 -17.07 0.25
N ASN A 138 30.81 -17.04 0.22
CA ASN A 138 31.57 -16.83 -1.02
C ASN A 138 31.26 -17.92 -2.05
N THR A 139 31.26 -19.18 -1.63
CA THR A 139 30.92 -20.33 -2.49
C THR A 139 29.49 -20.23 -3.02
N LEU A 140 28.52 -19.91 -2.16
CA LEU A 140 27.13 -19.72 -2.55
C LEU A 140 26.98 -18.56 -3.55
N ARG A 141 27.68 -17.45 -3.32
CA ARG A 141 27.66 -16.28 -4.19
C ARG A 141 28.22 -16.61 -5.56
N GLU A 142 29.38 -17.26 -5.64
CA GLU A 142 29.97 -17.69 -6.90
C GLU A 142 29.04 -18.64 -7.67
N GLY A 143 28.48 -19.64 -6.98
CA GLY A 143 27.52 -20.57 -7.56
C GLY A 143 26.21 -19.90 -8.03
N TYR A 144 25.76 -18.84 -7.36
CA TYR A 144 24.60 -18.05 -7.78
C TYR A 144 24.90 -17.21 -9.03
N LEU A 145 26.03 -16.51 -9.05
CA LEU A 145 26.47 -15.69 -10.18
C LEU A 145 26.67 -16.53 -11.44
N ASN A 146 27.27 -17.72 -11.31
CA ASN A 146 27.48 -18.64 -12.42
C ASN A 146 26.16 -19.19 -12.99
N ARG A 147 25.24 -19.66 -12.14
CA ARG A 147 23.93 -20.20 -12.59
C ARG A 147 23.04 -19.16 -13.24
N SER A 148 23.16 -17.90 -12.84
CA SER A 148 22.32 -16.87 -13.42
C SER A 148 22.69 -16.49 -14.86
N ARG A 149 23.91 -16.84 -15.30
CA ARG A 149 24.34 -16.73 -16.71
C ARG A 149 23.66 -17.77 -17.63
N GLU A 150 23.06 -18.83 -17.08
CA GLU A 150 22.55 -19.97 -17.85
C GLU A 150 21.05 -19.90 -18.21
N LYS A 151 20.31 -18.86 -17.81
CA LYS A 151 18.90 -18.71 -18.23
C LYS A 151 18.78 -17.80 -19.43
N ASN A 152 18.31 -18.35 -20.55
CA ASN A 152 17.87 -17.56 -21.69
C ASN A 152 16.61 -16.77 -21.31
N PHE A 153 16.70 -15.44 -21.39
CA PHE A 153 15.59 -14.52 -21.18
C PHE A 153 15.21 -13.84 -22.50
N LEU A 154 13.91 -13.77 -22.76
CA LEU A 154 13.33 -13.02 -23.87
C LEU A 154 13.45 -11.52 -23.61
N SER A 155 13.58 -10.71 -24.66
CA SER A 155 13.27 -9.27 -24.57
C SER A 155 11.81 -9.05 -24.16
N ILE A 156 11.50 -7.87 -23.62
CA ILE A 156 10.11 -7.54 -23.24
C ILE A 156 9.15 -7.65 -24.44
N GLU A 157 9.59 -7.23 -25.63
CA GLU A 157 8.80 -7.32 -26.86
C GLU A 157 8.55 -8.77 -27.31
N GLU A 158 9.54 -9.65 -27.18
CA GLU A 158 9.36 -11.09 -27.45
C GLU A 158 8.44 -11.75 -26.42
N ALA A 159 8.55 -11.37 -25.14
CA ALA A 159 7.67 -11.87 -24.09
C ALA A 159 6.22 -11.42 -24.33
N ARG A 160 5.97 -10.17 -24.75
CA ARG A 160 4.64 -9.66 -25.11
C ARG A 160 4.03 -10.41 -26.30
N LYS A 161 4.85 -10.77 -27.30
CA LYS A 161 4.40 -11.62 -28.43
C LYS A 161 3.99 -13.03 -27.99
N ASN A 162 4.61 -13.55 -26.92
CA ASN A 162 4.26 -14.85 -26.32
C ASN A 162 3.31 -14.73 -25.11
N LYS A 163 2.48 -13.68 -25.05
CA LYS A 163 1.52 -13.48 -23.96
C LYS A 163 0.48 -14.59 -23.86
N PHE A 164 -0.18 -14.70 -22.71
CA PHE A 164 -1.32 -15.60 -22.59
C PHE A 164 -2.49 -15.08 -23.43
N LEU A 165 -3.01 -15.93 -24.32
CA LEU A 165 -4.09 -15.58 -25.23
C LEU A 165 -5.40 -16.18 -24.74
N ILE A 166 -6.38 -15.31 -24.56
CA ILE A 166 -7.78 -15.68 -24.31
C ILE A 166 -8.56 -15.45 -25.60
N ASP A 167 -9.39 -16.41 -25.96
CA ASP A 167 -10.34 -16.25 -27.06
C ASP A 167 -11.48 -15.33 -26.60
N TRP A 168 -11.28 -14.03 -26.79
CA TRP A 168 -12.24 -13.00 -26.40
C TRP A 168 -13.51 -13.03 -27.26
N ASP A 169 -13.52 -13.68 -28.42
CA ASP A 169 -14.74 -13.85 -29.21
C ASP A 169 -15.64 -14.93 -28.59
N ALA A 170 -15.04 -15.98 -28.01
CA ALA A 170 -15.73 -17.05 -27.29
C ALA A 170 -16.02 -16.76 -25.81
N TYR A 171 -15.53 -15.62 -25.27
CA TYR A 171 -15.71 -15.24 -23.88
C TYR A 171 -16.33 -13.85 -23.74
N GLU A 172 -17.36 -13.73 -22.89
CA GLU A 172 -17.96 -12.45 -22.53
C GLU A 172 -17.66 -12.17 -21.04
N PRO A 173 -16.93 -11.08 -20.72
CA PRO A 173 -16.70 -10.71 -19.34
C PRO A 173 -18.00 -10.51 -18.56
N VAL A 174 -18.07 -11.09 -17.36
CA VAL A 174 -19.27 -10.97 -16.52
C VAL A 174 -19.37 -9.57 -15.95
N LYS A 175 -20.44 -8.86 -16.30
CA LYS A 175 -20.76 -7.55 -15.74
C LYS A 175 -21.05 -7.65 -14.23
N PRO A 176 -20.35 -6.90 -13.36
CA PRO A 176 -20.62 -6.86 -11.93
C PRO A 176 -22.04 -6.41 -11.58
N ASN A 177 -22.64 -7.04 -10.57
CA ASN A 177 -23.88 -6.55 -9.96
C ASN A 177 -23.72 -5.15 -9.33
N PHE A 178 -22.51 -4.85 -8.85
CA PHE A 178 -22.13 -3.56 -8.28
C PHE A 178 -20.86 -3.01 -8.94
N ILE A 179 -20.91 -1.73 -9.31
CA ILE A 179 -19.76 -0.98 -9.84
C ILE A 179 -19.65 0.31 -9.02
N GLY A 180 -18.47 0.58 -8.49
CA GLY A 180 -18.18 1.68 -7.57
C GLY A 180 -17.38 1.21 -6.36
N THR A 181 -17.29 2.06 -5.33
CA THR A 181 -16.64 1.75 -4.05
C THR A 181 -17.67 1.50 -2.96
N LYS A 182 -17.36 0.59 -2.04
CA LYS A 182 -18.24 0.20 -0.93
C LYS A 182 -17.43 -0.14 0.31
N ILE A 183 -17.76 0.51 1.42
CA ILE A 183 -17.28 0.11 2.75
C ILE A 183 -18.02 -1.15 3.18
N VAL A 184 -17.29 -2.08 3.78
CA VAL A 184 -17.79 -3.33 4.33
C VAL A 184 -17.48 -3.35 5.82
N GLU A 185 -18.55 -3.41 6.60
CA GLU A 185 -18.50 -3.68 8.02
C GLU A 185 -18.95 -5.13 8.24
N VAL A 186 -18.24 -5.84 9.12
CA VAL A 186 -18.49 -7.24 9.42
C VAL A 186 -18.24 -7.47 10.91
N ALA A 187 -19.06 -8.30 11.56
CA ALA A 187 -18.76 -8.71 12.93
C ALA A 187 -17.58 -9.69 12.94
N LEU A 188 -16.67 -9.56 13.91
CA LEU A 188 -15.53 -10.49 14.04
C LEU A 188 -15.97 -11.95 14.14
N SER A 189 -17.13 -12.22 14.73
CA SER A 189 -17.71 -13.57 14.83
C SER A 189 -18.02 -14.20 13.48
N GLU A 190 -18.35 -13.41 12.44
CA GLU A 190 -18.60 -13.92 11.09
C GLU A 190 -17.31 -14.37 10.39
N LEU A 191 -16.16 -13.84 10.81
CA LEU A 191 -14.86 -14.16 10.22
C LEU A 191 -14.27 -15.47 10.76
N VAL A 192 -14.69 -15.92 11.95
CA VAL A 192 -14.10 -17.08 12.63
C VAL A 192 -14.16 -18.35 11.77
N SER A 193 -15.26 -18.56 11.02
CA SER A 193 -15.43 -19.72 10.15
C SER A 193 -14.55 -19.72 8.90
N TYR A 194 -13.92 -18.57 8.58
CA TYR A 194 -13.04 -18.39 7.43
C TYR A 194 -11.55 -18.45 7.81
N ILE A 195 -11.23 -18.66 9.08
CA ILE A 195 -9.83 -18.75 9.52
C ILE A 195 -9.19 -20.02 8.94
N ASP A 196 -8.09 -19.85 8.22
CA ASP A 196 -7.08 -20.90 8.03
C ASP A 196 -6.13 -20.89 9.23
N TRP A 197 -6.24 -21.94 10.05
CA TRP A 197 -5.43 -22.17 11.23
C TRP A 197 -4.05 -22.73 10.91
N THR A 198 -3.81 -23.21 9.69
CA THR A 198 -2.50 -23.81 9.33
C THR A 198 -1.37 -22.80 9.51
N PRO A 199 -1.45 -21.56 8.99
CA PRO A 199 -0.38 -20.59 9.21
C PRO A 199 -0.33 -20.05 10.64
N PHE A 200 -1.41 -20.17 11.44
CA PHE A 200 -1.34 -19.89 12.88
C PHE A 200 -0.34 -20.81 13.56
N PHE A 201 -0.45 -22.14 13.37
CA PHE A 201 0.50 -23.09 13.94
C PHE A 201 1.92 -22.90 13.42
N GLN A 202 2.07 -22.58 12.12
CA GLN A 202 3.38 -22.29 11.54
C GLN A 202 4.07 -21.09 12.19
N SER A 203 3.32 -20.03 12.53
CA SER A 203 3.87 -18.89 13.28
C SER A 203 4.41 -19.27 14.66
N TRP A 204 3.93 -20.38 15.24
CA TRP A 204 4.40 -20.95 16.51
C TRP A 204 5.41 -22.09 16.34
N GLU A 205 6.02 -22.22 15.14
CA GLU A 205 6.97 -23.29 14.79
C GLU A 205 6.40 -24.71 14.93
N LEU A 206 5.06 -24.86 14.88
CA LEU A 206 4.37 -26.14 14.87
C LEU A 206 4.01 -26.51 13.42
N TYR A 207 4.76 -27.45 12.86
CA TYR A 207 4.62 -27.86 11.46
C TYR A 207 3.59 -28.99 11.31
N GLY A 208 2.49 -28.69 10.64
CA GLY A 208 1.43 -29.63 10.33
C GLY A 208 0.23 -28.88 9.75
N LYS A 209 -0.71 -29.61 9.14
CA LYS A 209 -1.92 -29.00 8.58
C LYS A 209 -3.07 -29.11 9.58
N TYR A 210 -3.82 -28.03 9.81
CA TYR A 210 -5.05 -28.11 10.59
C TYR A 210 -6.17 -28.82 9.79
N PRO A 211 -7.02 -29.67 10.41
CA PRO A 211 -7.04 -30.04 11.83
C PRO A 211 -6.12 -31.22 12.20
N ALA A 212 -5.48 -31.88 11.23
CA ALA A 212 -4.68 -33.08 11.46
C ALA A 212 -3.54 -32.89 12.47
N ILE A 213 -2.96 -31.67 12.55
CA ILE A 213 -1.92 -31.32 13.51
C ILE A 213 -2.35 -31.52 14.97
N LEU A 214 -3.65 -31.40 15.29
CA LEU A 214 -4.15 -31.53 16.66
C LEU A 214 -4.03 -32.96 17.21
N THR A 215 -3.99 -33.95 16.31
CA THR A 215 -3.86 -35.38 16.66
C THR A 215 -2.50 -35.94 16.24
N ASP A 216 -1.53 -35.08 15.91
CA ASP A 216 -0.19 -35.50 15.55
C ASP A 216 0.50 -36.20 16.73
N GLU A 217 1.25 -37.27 16.46
CA GLU A 217 1.87 -38.10 17.50
C GLU A 217 3.00 -37.38 18.26
N VAL A 218 3.61 -36.36 17.66
CA VAL A 218 4.76 -35.64 18.22
C VAL A 218 4.35 -34.29 18.80
N VAL A 219 3.55 -33.53 18.06
CA VAL A 219 3.21 -32.13 18.43
C VAL A 219 1.73 -31.92 18.76
N GLY A 220 0.90 -32.97 18.69
CA GLY A 220 -0.56 -32.84 18.80
C GLY A 220 -1.05 -32.32 20.14
N GLU A 221 -0.38 -32.68 21.25
CA GLU A 221 -0.70 -32.16 22.58
C GLU A 221 -0.47 -30.65 22.67
N GLN A 222 0.71 -30.19 22.24
CA GLN A 222 1.08 -28.77 22.25
C GLN A 222 0.19 -27.97 21.29
N ALA A 223 -0.07 -28.50 20.09
CA ALA A 223 -0.97 -27.88 19.12
C ALA A 223 -2.39 -27.75 19.68
N SER A 224 -2.91 -28.78 20.37
CA SER A 224 -4.24 -28.75 20.99
C SER A 224 -4.33 -27.74 22.12
N ASN A 225 -3.32 -27.64 22.98
CA ASN A 225 -3.27 -26.66 24.07
C ASN A 225 -3.20 -25.22 23.53
N LEU A 226 -2.30 -24.95 22.58
CA LEU A 226 -2.20 -23.65 21.93
C LEU A 226 -3.50 -23.26 21.22
N PHE A 227 -4.13 -24.22 20.54
CA PHE A 227 -5.42 -23.98 19.89
C PHE A 227 -6.51 -23.63 20.90
N LEU A 228 -6.57 -24.31 22.04
CA LEU A 228 -7.52 -24.00 23.10
C LEU A 228 -7.33 -22.58 23.64
N ASP A 229 -6.08 -22.16 23.89
CA ASP A 229 -5.77 -20.80 24.32
C ASP A 229 -6.18 -19.77 23.26
N ALA A 230 -5.89 -20.05 21.99
CA ALA A 230 -6.29 -19.22 20.87
C ALA A 230 -7.81 -19.08 20.79
N GLN A 231 -8.57 -20.16 20.96
CA GLN A 231 -10.04 -20.14 21.00
C GLN A 231 -10.55 -19.31 22.19
N ASN A 232 -9.96 -19.47 23.38
CA ASN A 232 -10.34 -18.72 24.57
C ASN A 232 -10.07 -17.22 24.41
N MET A 233 -8.91 -16.84 23.86
CA MET A 233 -8.60 -15.44 23.59
C MET A 233 -9.47 -14.87 22.48
N LEU A 234 -9.74 -15.64 21.42
CA LEU A 234 -10.63 -15.25 20.33
C LEU A 234 -12.05 -14.97 20.85
N ALA A 235 -12.55 -15.80 21.78
CA ALA A 235 -13.83 -15.57 22.43
C ALA A 235 -13.84 -14.22 23.19
N LYS A 236 -12.78 -13.89 23.92
CA LYS A 236 -12.64 -12.59 24.60
C LYS A 236 -12.56 -11.42 23.62
N ILE A 237 -11.74 -11.53 22.57
CA ILE A 237 -11.62 -10.54 21.50
C ILE A 237 -13.00 -10.16 20.95
N ILE A 238 -13.85 -11.16 20.72
CA ILE A 238 -15.21 -10.98 20.18
C ILE A 238 -16.14 -10.41 21.25
N SER A 239 -16.21 -11.01 22.44
CA SER A 239 -17.18 -10.61 23.47
C SER A 239 -16.92 -9.22 24.03
N GLU A 240 -15.64 -8.87 24.18
CA GLU A 240 -15.18 -7.58 24.71
C GLU A 240 -14.88 -6.56 23.62
N LYS A 241 -15.03 -6.94 22.33
CA LYS A 241 -14.82 -6.08 21.15
C LYS A 241 -13.45 -5.42 21.14
N TRP A 242 -12.39 -6.20 21.35
CA TRP A 242 -11.03 -5.69 21.38
C TRP A 242 -10.59 -5.12 20.04
N PHE A 243 -11.05 -5.71 18.93
CA PHE A 243 -10.68 -5.29 17.58
C PHE A 243 -11.86 -4.72 16.81
N THR A 244 -11.56 -3.95 15.75
CA THR A 244 -12.55 -3.50 14.77
C THR A 244 -12.22 -4.03 13.39
N ALA A 245 -13.13 -4.80 12.78
CA ALA A 245 -13.02 -5.19 11.38
C ALA A 245 -13.51 -4.05 10.48
N LYS A 246 -12.66 -3.58 9.57
CA LYS A 246 -13.00 -2.59 8.56
C LYS A 246 -12.55 -3.05 7.19
N GLY A 247 -13.44 -2.99 6.22
CA GLY A 247 -13.14 -3.34 4.83
C GLY A 247 -13.61 -2.27 3.87
N ILE A 248 -12.94 -2.17 2.74
CA ILE A 248 -13.40 -1.40 1.59
C ILE A 248 -13.05 -2.16 0.32
N LEU A 249 -13.98 -2.17 -0.63
CA LEU A 249 -13.77 -2.72 -1.96
C LEU A 249 -14.19 -1.72 -3.02
N GLY A 250 -13.68 -1.93 -4.23
CA GLY A 250 -14.19 -1.29 -5.42
C GLY A 250 -14.19 -2.25 -6.60
N ILE A 251 -15.17 -2.10 -7.50
CA ILE A 251 -15.20 -2.78 -8.80
C ILE A 251 -15.42 -1.72 -9.87
N PHE A 252 -14.58 -1.74 -10.90
CA PHE A 252 -14.51 -0.69 -11.90
C PHE A 252 -14.47 -1.27 -13.31
N PRO A 253 -15.05 -0.58 -14.31
CA PRO A 253 -14.83 -0.93 -15.70
C PRO A 253 -13.35 -0.77 -16.03
N ALA A 254 -12.75 -1.78 -16.67
CA ALA A 254 -11.35 -1.77 -16.99
C ALA A 254 -11.05 -2.54 -18.28
N ASN A 255 -9.94 -2.18 -18.91
CA ASN A 255 -9.44 -2.87 -20.09
C ASN A 255 -7.92 -2.88 -20.08
N THR A 256 -7.34 -3.89 -20.71
CA THR A 256 -5.89 -3.92 -20.94
C THR A 256 -5.52 -2.95 -22.05
N VAL A 257 -4.44 -2.19 -21.84
CA VAL A 257 -3.84 -1.24 -22.79
C VAL A 257 -2.31 -1.43 -22.76
N ASN A 258 -1.63 -1.04 -23.84
CA ASN A 258 -0.17 -1.12 -23.95
C ASN A 258 0.40 -2.51 -23.58
N ASP A 259 -0.33 -3.58 -23.91
CA ASP A 259 -0.07 -5.00 -23.59
C ASP A 259 -0.10 -5.40 -22.10
N ASP A 260 0.42 -4.58 -21.20
CA ASP A 260 0.69 -4.95 -19.80
C ASP A 260 0.00 -4.06 -18.76
N ASP A 261 -0.71 -3.02 -19.17
CA ASP A 261 -1.36 -2.07 -18.26
C ASP A 261 -2.85 -2.31 -18.22
N ILE A 262 -3.46 -2.14 -17.04
CA ILE A 262 -4.91 -2.23 -16.87
C ILE A 262 -5.43 -0.80 -16.62
N GLU A 263 -6.07 -0.23 -17.64
CA GLU A 263 -6.72 1.07 -17.56
C GLU A 263 -8.05 0.93 -16.84
N VAL A 264 -8.19 1.62 -15.71
CA VAL A 264 -9.44 1.72 -14.95
C VAL A 264 -10.19 2.96 -15.42
N SER A 265 -11.34 2.74 -16.05
CA SER A 265 -12.19 3.81 -16.56
C SER A 265 -12.95 4.51 -15.42
N PRO A 266 -13.14 5.83 -15.50
CA PRO A 266 -13.96 6.54 -14.53
C PRO A 266 -15.40 6.03 -14.59
N LEU A 267 -16.06 5.95 -13.44
CA LEU A 267 -17.47 5.56 -13.36
C LEU A 267 -18.32 6.54 -14.19
N ALA A 268 -19.09 6.01 -15.13
CA ALA A 268 -20.05 6.82 -15.87
C ALA A 268 -21.03 7.47 -14.88
N PRO A 269 -21.25 8.79 -14.92
CA PRO A 269 -22.20 9.44 -14.03
C PRO A 269 -23.60 8.84 -14.25
N LYS A 270 -24.27 8.43 -13.17
CA LYS A 270 -25.64 7.90 -13.25
C LYS A 270 -26.60 9.02 -13.66
N GLY A 271 -27.00 9.03 -14.93
CA GLY A 271 -28.15 9.77 -15.44
C GLY A 271 -27.83 10.97 -16.34
N GLY A 272 -28.17 10.85 -17.62
CA GLY A 272 -28.20 11.95 -18.60
C GLY A 272 -28.07 11.44 -20.04
N THR A 273 -29.14 11.61 -20.83
CA THR A 273 -29.27 11.23 -22.26
C THR A 273 -28.13 11.73 -23.17
N PRO A 274 -27.91 11.07 -24.34
CA PRO A 274 -26.80 11.40 -25.23
C PRO A 274 -26.98 12.77 -25.86
N ASN A 275 -25.86 13.48 -26.03
CA ASN A 275 -25.69 14.86 -26.50
C ASN A 275 -26.00 15.94 -25.46
N VAL A 276 -24.95 16.44 -24.78
CA VAL A 276 -24.53 17.85 -24.73
C VAL A 276 -23.25 17.94 -23.89
N VAL A 277 -22.28 18.71 -24.40
CA VAL A 277 -20.97 19.04 -23.83
C VAL A 277 -21.06 19.61 -22.38
N SER A 278 -20.11 19.24 -21.51
CA SER A 278 -19.76 19.83 -20.18
C SER A 278 -20.70 19.48 -19.00
N LYS A 279 -20.25 19.25 -17.77
CA LYS A 279 -19.53 20.17 -16.85
C LYS A 279 -19.06 19.43 -15.59
N GLN A 280 -17.85 19.75 -15.13
CA GLN A 280 -17.35 19.47 -13.78
C GLN A 280 -18.24 20.13 -12.71
N PHE A 281 -18.85 19.32 -11.84
CA PHE A 281 -19.43 19.73 -10.58
C PHE A 281 -18.40 19.47 -9.48
N TRP A 282 -18.11 20.47 -8.66
CA TRP A 282 -17.28 20.34 -7.47
C TRP A 282 -18.20 20.18 -6.26
N GLU A 283 -18.02 19.12 -5.49
CA GLU A 283 -18.59 18.94 -4.16
C GLU A 283 -17.76 19.76 -3.17
N THR A 284 -18.14 21.02 -2.96
CA THR A 284 -17.37 21.92 -2.10
C THR A 284 -18.25 22.58 -1.06
N ALA A 285 -19.13 21.83 -0.41
CA ALA A 285 -19.85 22.34 0.75
C ALA A 285 -19.93 21.32 1.86
N ASN A 286 -19.77 21.79 3.09
CA ASN A 286 -20.16 21.00 4.25
C ASN A 286 -21.68 20.73 4.15
N PRO A 287 -22.14 19.47 4.07
CA PRO A 287 -23.55 19.13 3.88
C PRO A 287 -24.47 19.72 4.97
N VAL A 288 -23.92 19.91 6.18
CA VAL A 288 -24.64 20.48 7.33
C VAL A 288 -24.86 21.98 7.16
N LEU A 289 -23.88 22.71 6.62
CA LEU A 289 -23.92 24.17 6.48
C LEU A 289 -24.40 24.64 5.09
N TYR A 290 -24.56 23.71 4.13
CA TYR A 290 -24.74 24.07 2.73
C TYR A 290 -25.99 24.91 2.46
N GLU A 291 -27.14 24.55 3.04
CA GLU A 291 -28.39 25.30 2.79
C GLU A 291 -28.33 26.72 3.37
N GLU A 292 -27.69 26.91 4.53
CA GLU A 292 -27.46 28.25 5.10
C GLU A 292 -26.50 29.08 4.24
N LEU A 293 -25.37 28.49 3.84
CA LEU A 293 -24.38 29.16 2.99
C LEU A 293 -24.93 29.49 1.61
N LYS A 294 -25.85 28.68 1.09
CA LYS A 294 -26.53 28.90 -0.20
C LYS A 294 -27.50 30.07 -0.15
N VAL A 295 -28.24 30.24 0.95
CA VAL A 295 -29.07 31.43 1.18
C VAL A 295 -28.18 32.67 1.25
N ARG A 296 -27.12 32.63 2.08
CA ARG A 296 -26.18 33.74 2.24
C ARG A 296 -25.46 34.11 0.93
N ALA A 297 -25.01 33.13 0.16
CA ALA A 297 -24.40 33.36 -1.15
C ALA A 297 -25.38 33.99 -2.15
N LYS A 298 -26.68 33.66 -2.06
CA LYS A 298 -27.72 34.29 -2.89
C LYS A 298 -27.93 35.76 -2.48
N GLU A 299 -27.94 36.06 -1.17
CA GLU A 299 -28.02 37.43 -0.65
C GLU A 299 -26.82 38.27 -1.11
N MET A 300 -25.60 37.76 -0.97
CA MET A 300 -24.37 38.43 -1.43
C MET A 300 -24.39 38.73 -2.94
N ARG A 301 -24.94 37.82 -3.76
CA ARG A 301 -25.10 38.09 -5.22
C ARG A 301 -26.12 39.17 -5.54
N ASN A 302 -27.09 39.39 -4.65
CA ASN A 302 -28.12 40.41 -4.80
C ASN A 302 -27.69 41.75 -4.21
N GLN A 303 -26.72 41.75 -3.29
CA GLN A 303 -26.18 42.94 -2.62
C GLN A 303 -24.63 43.00 -2.71
N PRO A 304 -24.03 42.94 -3.91
CA PRO A 304 -22.59 43.07 -4.08
C PRO A 304 -22.10 44.50 -3.84
N THR A 305 -20.85 44.65 -3.41
CA THR A 305 -20.17 45.95 -3.33
C THR A 305 -19.93 46.54 -4.73
N ASP A 306 -19.66 47.84 -4.81
CA ASP A 306 -19.33 48.50 -6.08
C ASP A 306 -18.10 47.90 -6.75
N ALA A 307 -17.09 47.50 -5.97
CA ALA A 307 -15.88 46.85 -6.45
C ALA A 307 -16.16 45.44 -7.00
N GLU A 308 -16.94 44.62 -6.28
CA GLU A 308 -17.36 43.30 -6.76
C GLU A 308 -18.20 43.39 -8.03
N ASN A 309 -19.12 44.37 -8.10
CA ASN A 309 -19.91 44.63 -9.30
C ASN A 309 -19.02 45.00 -10.49
N MET A 310 -18.05 45.90 -10.27
CA MET A 310 -17.12 46.35 -11.30
C MET A 310 -16.25 45.20 -11.80
N LEU A 311 -15.71 44.38 -10.89
CA LEU A 311 -14.89 43.22 -11.25
C LEU A 311 -15.73 42.12 -11.94
N TRP A 312 -16.95 41.87 -11.48
CA TRP A 312 -17.85 40.87 -12.08
C TRP A 312 -18.23 41.20 -13.53
N LYS A 313 -18.39 42.48 -13.87
CA LYS A 313 -18.65 42.90 -15.27
C LYS A 313 -17.55 42.42 -16.23
N VAL A 314 -16.32 42.31 -15.74
CA VAL A 314 -15.17 41.82 -16.52
C VAL A 314 -15.02 40.30 -16.42
N LEU A 315 -15.18 39.73 -15.22
CA LEU A 315 -15.01 38.28 -15.00
C LEU A 315 -16.17 37.43 -15.55
N SER A 316 -17.34 38.02 -15.82
CA SER A 316 -18.50 37.33 -16.40
C SER A 316 -18.36 37.10 -17.92
N ASN A 317 -19.21 36.25 -18.51
CA ASN A 317 -19.29 36.00 -19.98
C ASN A 317 -17.95 35.65 -20.69
N LYS A 318 -17.36 34.51 -20.31
CA LYS A 318 -16.05 33.98 -20.77
C LYS A 318 -14.81 34.60 -20.11
N GLY A 319 -15.01 35.49 -19.13
CA GLY A 319 -13.97 35.97 -18.20
C GLY A 319 -12.71 36.52 -18.86
N ILE A 320 -11.59 36.48 -18.14
CA ILE A 320 -10.29 36.93 -18.65
C ILE A 320 -9.70 35.81 -19.51
N ASP A 321 -9.40 36.10 -20.77
CA ASP A 321 -8.72 35.20 -21.73
C ASP A 321 -9.42 33.84 -21.93
N GLY A 322 -10.75 33.80 -21.79
CA GLY A 322 -11.56 32.60 -21.99
C GLY A 322 -11.81 31.77 -20.73
N PHE A 323 -11.16 32.11 -19.60
CA PHE A 323 -11.32 31.38 -18.34
C PHE A 323 -12.64 31.73 -17.64
N LYS A 324 -13.38 30.70 -17.22
CA LYS A 324 -14.69 30.88 -16.59
C LYS A 324 -14.56 31.16 -15.10
N PHE A 325 -15.13 32.28 -14.65
CA PHE A 325 -15.30 32.61 -13.24
C PHE A 325 -16.73 32.36 -12.73
N ARG A 326 -16.84 32.03 -11.44
CA ARG A 326 -18.10 32.00 -10.68
C ARG A 326 -18.01 33.01 -9.56
N ARG A 327 -19.10 33.74 -9.29
CA ARG A 327 -19.18 34.67 -8.15
C ARG A 327 -19.89 34.06 -6.94
N GLN A 328 -19.47 34.45 -5.75
CA GLN A 328 -20.05 34.06 -4.46
C GLN A 328 -20.24 32.54 -4.40
N HIS A 329 -19.12 31.83 -4.54
CA HIS A 329 -19.07 30.38 -4.67
C HIS A 329 -18.75 29.74 -3.33
N ILE A 330 -19.45 28.66 -2.99
CA ILE A 330 -19.25 27.98 -1.70
C ILE A 330 -18.07 27.00 -1.85
N ILE A 331 -17.09 27.12 -0.95
CA ILE A 331 -15.96 26.20 -0.83
C ILE A 331 -15.81 25.79 0.64
N GLY A 332 -16.18 24.55 0.94
CA GLY A 332 -16.28 23.99 2.30
C GLY A 332 -17.31 24.71 3.14
N GLN A 333 -16.82 25.45 4.14
CA GLN A 333 -17.63 26.25 5.06
C GLN A 333 -17.56 27.75 4.74
N TYR A 334 -16.97 28.13 3.62
CA TYR A 334 -16.73 29.53 3.23
C TYR A 334 -17.45 29.88 1.92
N ILE A 335 -17.75 31.16 1.74
CA ILE A 335 -18.23 31.74 0.48
C ILE A 335 -17.12 32.65 -0.01
N VAL A 336 -16.63 32.42 -1.23
CA VAL A 336 -15.57 33.21 -1.85
C VAL A 336 -16.14 34.12 -2.95
N ASP A 337 -15.62 35.34 -3.08
CA ASP A 337 -16.22 36.36 -3.95
C ASP A 337 -16.17 35.98 -5.42
N PHE A 338 -15.02 35.52 -5.91
CA PHE A 338 -14.88 34.95 -7.25
C PHE A 338 -13.95 33.74 -7.27
N VAL A 339 -14.23 32.78 -8.16
CA VAL A 339 -13.35 31.62 -8.36
C VAL A 339 -13.30 31.20 -9.83
N CYS A 340 -12.09 30.99 -10.33
CA CYS A 340 -11.84 30.24 -11.56
C CYS A 340 -11.48 28.79 -11.19
N LEU A 341 -12.49 27.91 -11.29
CA LEU A 341 -12.34 26.50 -10.92
C LEU A 341 -11.39 25.74 -11.85
N GLU A 342 -11.23 26.18 -13.10
CA GLU A 342 -10.30 25.55 -14.04
C GLU A 342 -8.83 25.74 -13.62
N LYS A 343 -8.54 26.86 -12.94
CA LYS A 343 -7.20 27.23 -12.50
C LYS A 343 -7.00 27.15 -10.99
N ASN A 344 -8.03 26.71 -10.25
CA ASN A 344 -8.09 26.78 -8.80
C ASN A 344 -7.69 28.17 -8.25
N LEU A 345 -8.12 29.26 -8.90
CA LEU A 345 -7.79 30.62 -8.47
C LEU A 345 -9.00 31.26 -7.81
N ILE A 346 -8.86 31.69 -6.56
CA ILE A 346 -9.85 32.47 -5.81
C ILE A 346 -9.42 33.94 -5.82
N VAL A 347 -10.39 34.82 -6.07
CA VAL A 347 -10.22 36.28 -5.99
C VAL A 347 -11.21 36.81 -4.97
N GLU A 348 -10.70 37.36 -3.86
CA GLU A 348 -11.49 38.02 -2.82
C GLU A 348 -11.36 39.54 -2.95
N VAL A 349 -12.45 40.26 -2.69
CA VAL A 349 -12.53 41.72 -2.71
C VAL A 349 -12.93 42.18 -1.31
N ASP A 350 -11.93 42.37 -0.45
CA ASP A 350 -12.15 42.73 0.94
C ASP A 350 -12.52 44.22 1.10
N GLY A 351 -13.43 44.48 2.05
CA GLY A 351 -13.55 45.79 2.72
C GLY A 351 -12.37 45.99 3.68
N ALA A 352 -11.93 47.23 3.86
CA ALA A 352 -10.71 47.58 4.61
C ALA A 352 -10.48 46.73 5.89
N ILE A 353 -9.23 46.26 6.07
CA ILE A 353 -8.79 45.50 7.25
C ILE A 353 -9.02 46.37 8.49
N HIS A 354 -9.97 45.98 9.34
CA HIS A 354 -10.11 46.56 10.67
C HIS A 354 -9.22 45.80 11.66
N ASN A 355 -8.36 46.54 12.35
CA ASN A 355 -7.32 46.06 13.29
C ASN A 355 -7.89 45.39 14.55
N LEU A 356 -8.40 44.15 14.43
CA LEU A 356 -8.62 43.25 15.56
C LEU A 356 -7.82 41.96 15.31
N GLN A 357 -6.93 41.63 16.25
CA GLN A 357 -5.97 40.53 16.13
C GLN A 357 -6.65 39.16 15.90
N GLU A 358 -7.84 38.96 16.46
CA GLU A 358 -8.68 37.76 16.24
C GLU A 358 -9.18 37.61 14.79
N GLN A 359 -9.44 38.72 14.10
CA GLN A 359 -9.92 38.70 12.71
C GLN A 359 -8.79 38.29 11.75
N ILE A 360 -7.56 38.72 12.04
CA ILE A 360 -6.35 38.36 11.30
C ILE A 360 -6.09 36.85 11.40
N GLU A 361 -6.21 36.26 12.60
CA GLU A 361 -6.01 34.82 12.78
C GLU A 361 -7.07 33.99 12.08
N ARG A 362 -8.34 34.43 12.10
CA ARG A 362 -9.44 33.75 11.40
C ARG A 362 -9.27 33.80 9.88
N ASP A 363 -8.87 34.94 9.33
CA ASP A 363 -8.63 35.08 7.88
C ASP A 363 -7.41 34.30 7.41
N LYS A 364 -6.38 34.18 8.26
CA LYS A 364 -5.23 33.30 8.03
C LYS A 364 -5.64 31.84 7.96
N LEU A 365 -6.37 31.34 8.97
CA LEU A 365 -6.89 29.96 8.98
C LEU A 365 -7.81 29.65 7.80
N ARG A 366 -8.66 30.61 7.40
CA ARG A 366 -9.50 30.50 6.19
C ARG A 366 -8.65 30.34 4.93
N THR A 367 -7.62 31.16 4.79
CA THR A 367 -6.73 31.15 3.62
C THR A 367 -5.92 29.86 3.57
N GLU A 368 -5.29 29.47 4.68
CA GLU A 368 -4.56 28.20 4.81
C GLU A 368 -5.46 27.00 4.49
N TRP A 369 -6.73 27.01 4.91
CA TRP A 369 -7.67 25.95 4.59
C TRP A 369 -8.00 25.92 3.09
N LEU A 370 -8.27 27.07 2.46
CA LEU A 370 -8.55 27.14 1.01
C LEU A 370 -7.33 26.69 0.19
N GLU A 371 -6.13 27.09 0.60
CA GLU A 371 -4.86 26.67 -0.01
C GLU A 371 -4.61 25.17 0.17
N SER A 372 -4.95 24.60 1.34
CA SER A 372 -4.90 23.15 1.55
C SER A 372 -5.85 22.36 0.62
N LYS A 373 -6.89 23.00 0.09
CA LYS A 373 -7.79 22.44 -0.93
C LYS A 373 -7.28 22.66 -2.36
N GLY A 374 -6.08 23.19 -2.52
CA GLY A 374 -5.39 23.37 -3.79
C GLY A 374 -5.78 24.67 -4.52
N PHE A 375 -6.43 25.62 -3.83
CA PHE A 375 -6.73 26.93 -4.40
C PHE A 375 -5.61 27.93 -4.11
N GLU A 376 -5.23 28.72 -5.10
CA GLU A 376 -4.48 29.96 -4.87
C GLU A 376 -5.49 31.08 -4.52
N VAL A 377 -5.23 31.84 -3.45
CA VAL A 377 -6.09 32.95 -3.04
C VAL A 377 -5.35 34.26 -3.28
N ILE A 378 -5.93 35.15 -4.09
CA ILE A 378 -5.48 36.53 -4.23
C ILE A 378 -6.56 37.49 -3.71
N ARG A 379 -6.13 38.55 -3.01
CA ARG A 379 -7.03 39.51 -2.37
C ARG A 379 -6.78 40.91 -2.91
N PHE A 380 -7.85 41.66 -3.11
CA PHE A 380 -7.82 43.07 -3.47
C PHE A 380 -8.69 43.87 -2.50
N THR A 381 -8.29 45.08 -2.18
CA THR A 381 -9.14 46.02 -1.45
C THR A 381 -10.15 46.66 -2.40
N ASN A 382 -11.33 47.05 -1.88
CA ASN A 382 -12.32 47.82 -2.64
C ASN A 382 -11.69 49.05 -3.34
N LYS A 383 -10.76 49.75 -2.69
CA LYS A 383 -10.08 50.93 -3.25
C LYS A 383 -9.19 50.56 -4.44
N GLU A 384 -8.46 49.46 -4.38
CA GLU A 384 -7.58 49.01 -5.48
C GLU A 384 -8.39 48.67 -6.73
N VAL A 385 -9.49 47.92 -6.58
CA VAL A 385 -10.36 47.55 -7.69
C VAL A 385 -11.00 48.78 -8.34
N LEU A 386 -11.51 49.71 -7.53
CA LEU A 386 -12.18 50.92 -8.01
C LEU A 386 -11.21 51.95 -8.61
N ALA A 387 -9.99 52.06 -8.07
CA ALA A 387 -8.99 53.03 -8.55
C ALA A 387 -8.25 52.56 -9.79
N ASN A 388 -7.93 51.27 -9.90
CA ASN A 388 -7.17 50.72 -11.02
C ASN A 388 -7.60 49.29 -11.39
N LEU A 389 -8.76 49.20 -12.03
CA LEU A 389 -9.31 47.93 -12.52
C LEU A 389 -8.39 47.23 -13.52
N PHE A 390 -7.68 47.98 -14.38
CA PHE A 390 -6.78 47.40 -15.37
C PHE A 390 -5.63 46.64 -14.70
N GLU A 391 -4.95 47.24 -13.73
CA GLU A 391 -3.87 46.58 -13.00
C GLU A 391 -4.37 45.37 -12.19
N THR A 392 -5.58 45.47 -11.61
CA THR A 392 -6.25 44.35 -10.94
C THR A 392 -6.45 43.17 -11.90
N ILE A 393 -6.93 43.43 -13.11
CA ILE A 393 -7.12 42.41 -14.16
C ILE A 393 -5.78 41.81 -14.59
N GLU A 394 -4.73 42.60 -14.78
CA GLU A 394 -3.41 42.07 -15.14
C GLU A 394 -2.83 41.15 -14.05
N LYS A 395 -3.02 41.48 -12.77
CA LYS A 395 -2.60 40.60 -11.66
C LYS A 395 -3.36 39.27 -11.69
N ILE A 396 -4.67 39.29 -11.92
CA ILE A 396 -5.48 38.08 -12.10
C ILE A 396 -5.00 37.28 -13.32
N ARG A 397 -4.79 37.96 -14.47
CA ARG A 397 -4.30 37.33 -15.70
C ARG A 397 -2.94 36.65 -15.50
N GLN A 398 -2.00 37.29 -14.79
CA GLN A 398 -0.70 36.70 -14.50
C GLN A 398 -0.86 35.38 -13.72
N ARG A 399 -1.74 35.32 -12.73
CA ARG A 399 -2.00 34.07 -11.98
C ARG A 399 -2.70 33.01 -12.81
N LEU A 400 -3.57 33.39 -13.74
CA LEU A 400 -4.15 32.46 -14.70
C LEU A 400 -3.11 31.89 -15.70
N SER A 401 -2.02 32.63 -15.95
CA SER A 401 -0.96 32.31 -16.93
C SER A 401 0.23 31.53 -16.36
N VAL A 402 0.47 31.59 -15.04
CA VAL A 402 1.57 30.91 -14.38
C VAL A 402 1.24 29.42 -14.20
N LYS A 403 2.03 28.53 -14.81
CA LYS A 403 2.05 27.12 -14.40
C LYS A 403 2.66 27.05 -13.02
N LEU A 404 1.86 26.78 -11.99
CA LEU A 404 2.36 26.44 -10.66
C LEU A 404 3.27 25.20 -10.75
N VAL A 405 4.58 25.44 -10.63
CA VAL A 405 5.59 24.41 -10.35
C VAL A 405 5.51 24.14 -8.86
N VAL A 406 4.96 22.98 -8.50
CA VAL A 406 4.93 22.47 -7.11
C VAL A 406 5.82 21.23 -7.08
N PRO A 407 6.67 21.03 -6.06
CA PRO A 407 7.65 19.95 -6.03
C PRO A 407 7.02 18.55 -6.17
N PRO A 408 7.74 17.56 -6.74
CA PRO A 408 7.14 16.33 -7.27
C PRO A 408 6.61 15.34 -6.22
N LEU A 409 7.04 15.41 -4.95
CA LEU A 409 6.83 14.31 -3.99
C LEU A 409 5.50 14.35 -3.21
N LEU A 410 4.72 15.43 -3.29
CA LEU A 410 3.45 15.56 -2.54
C LEU A 410 2.20 15.72 -3.43
N ARG A 411 2.36 15.63 -4.76
CA ARG A 411 1.27 15.90 -5.72
C ARG A 411 0.33 14.72 -6.01
N GLN A 412 0.61 13.51 -5.51
CA GLN A 412 -0.21 12.33 -5.80
C GLN A 412 -1.27 11.98 -4.74
N PHE A 413 -1.33 12.70 -3.62
CA PHE A 413 -2.07 12.22 -2.43
C PHE A 413 -3.25 13.11 -1.98
N ALA A 414 -3.81 13.95 -2.86
CA ALA A 414 -4.99 14.77 -2.53
C ALA A 414 -6.25 14.33 -3.30
N SER A 415 -7.21 13.81 -2.52
CA SER A 415 -8.61 13.46 -2.78
C SER A 415 -8.91 12.36 -3.81
N ALA A 416 -9.33 11.21 -3.27
CA ALA A 416 -10.13 10.26 -4.02
C ALA A 416 -11.47 10.91 -4.41
N ARG A 417 -11.84 10.79 -5.69
CA ARG A 417 -13.13 11.23 -6.24
C ARG A 417 -14.00 10.02 -6.50
N VAL A 418 -15.31 10.17 -6.34
CA VAL A 418 -16.28 9.36 -7.08
C VAL A 418 -16.03 9.63 -8.58
N GLY A 419 -15.55 8.63 -9.31
CA GLY A 419 -15.11 8.75 -10.71
C GLY A 419 -13.59 8.77 -10.94
N ALA A 420 -12.79 8.24 -10.02
CA ALA A 420 -11.34 8.11 -10.22
C ALA A 420 -11.01 7.18 -11.41
N SER A 421 -10.23 7.69 -12.37
CA SER A 421 -9.49 6.86 -13.31
C SER A 421 -8.19 6.39 -12.67
N GLY A 422 -7.77 5.18 -13.01
CA GLY A 422 -6.55 4.56 -12.51
C GLY A 422 -5.81 3.82 -13.61
N LEU A 423 -4.54 3.55 -13.39
CA LEU A 423 -3.74 2.69 -14.24
C LEU A 423 -2.99 1.75 -13.31
N PHE A 424 -3.30 0.45 -13.39
CA PHE A 424 -2.52 -0.57 -12.72
C PHE A 424 -1.45 -1.06 -13.68
N LEU A 425 -0.19 -1.06 -13.22
CA LEU A 425 0.92 -1.53 -14.01
C LEU A 425 1.17 -3.00 -13.66
N THR A 426 1.22 -3.85 -14.68
CA THR A 426 1.62 -5.25 -14.49
C THR A 426 3.00 -5.50 -15.08
N LEU A 427 3.62 -6.59 -14.61
CA LEU A 427 4.90 -7.09 -15.06
C LEU A 427 4.69 -8.46 -15.72
N ARG A 428 5.53 -8.74 -16.73
CA ARG A 428 5.47 -9.94 -17.56
C ARG A 428 6.68 -10.84 -17.31
N GLN A 429 6.43 -12.14 -17.24
CA GLN A 429 7.50 -13.14 -17.18
C GLN A 429 8.43 -13.00 -18.41
N GLN A 430 9.75 -13.00 -18.23
CA GLN A 430 10.72 -12.94 -19.34
C GLN A 430 11.59 -14.19 -19.52
N SER A 431 11.39 -15.22 -18.70
CA SER A 431 12.07 -16.51 -18.92
C SER A 431 11.59 -17.16 -20.22
N VAL A 432 12.51 -17.75 -20.98
CA VAL A 432 12.13 -18.63 -22.10
C VAL A 432 11.29 -19.78 -21.56
N LYS A 433 10.16 -20.05 -22.22
CA LYS A 433 9.19 -21.08 -21.84
C LYS A 433 9.38 -22.32 -22.71
N THR A 434 8.86 -23.46 -22.22
CA THR A 434 8.70 -24.65 -23.06
C THR A 434 7.74 -24.34 -24.21
N ALA A 435 7.85 -25.08 -25.33
CA ALA A 435 7.00 -24.86 -26.50
C ALA A 435 5.51 -24.86 -26.12
N GLY A 436 4.79 -23.81 -26.54
CA GLY A 436 3.36 -23.61 -26.25
C GLY A 436 3.04 -22.99 -24.88
N ALA A 437 4.02 -22.83 -23.98
CA ALA A 437 3.79 -22.17 -22.71
C ALA A 437 3.96 -20.63 -22.83
N PRO A 438 3.03 -19.84 -22.28
CA PRO A 438 3.01 -18.39 -22.41
C PRO A 438 3.93 -17.68 -21.40
N ASN A 439 4.31 -16.45 -21.72
CA ASN A 439 4.91 -15.48 -20.83
C ASN A 439 3.80 -14.62 -20.21
N ILE A 440 3.34 -15.00 -19.02
CA ILE A 440 2.10 -14.47 -18.42
C ILE A 440 2.37 -13.10 -17.76
N ALA A 441 1.40 -12.19 -17.89
CA ALA A 441 1.21 -11.01 -17.05
C ALA A 441 -0.23 -11.00 -16.50
N LEU A 442 -0.50 -10.32 -15.38
CA LEU A 442 -1.86 -10.23 -14.83
C LEU A 442 -2.84 -9.52 -15.79
N ALA A 443 -2.35 -8.58 -16.59
CA ALA A 443 -3.14 -7.89 -17.61
C ALA A 443 -3.69 -8.82 -18.71
N ASP A 444 -3.11 -10.01 -18.89
CA ASP A 444 -3.61 -10.98 -19.87
C ASP A 444 -5.03 -11.49 -19.54
N PHE A 445 -5.46 -11.36 -18.27
CA PHE A 445 -6.75 -11.85 -17.80
C PHE A 445 -7.89 -10.81 -17.88
N ILE A 446 -7.62 -9.63 -18.45
CA ILE A 446 -8.59 -8.55 -18.65
C ILE A 446 -8.70 -8.26 -20.15
N ALA A 447 -9.93 -8.05 -20.65
CA ALA A 447 -10.16 -7.86 -22.08
C ALA A 447 -9.38 -6.64 -22.61
N PRO A 448 -8.57 -6.81 -23.68
CA PRO A 448 -7.89 -5.69 -24.32
C PRO A 448 -8.86 -4.68 -24.90
N LYS A 449 -8.53 -3.39 -24.81
CA LYS A 449 -9.41 -2.30 -25.26
C LYS A 449 -9.77 -2.38 -26.74
N GLU A 450 -8.84 -2.89 -27.56
CA GLU A 450 -9.02 -3.11 -29.00
C GLU A 450 -10.08 -4.16 -29.35
N THR A 451 -10.44 -5.04 -28.42
CA THR A 451 -11.54 -6.01 -28.63
C THR A 451 -12.91 -5.35 -28.64
N GLY A 452 -13.02 -4.11 -28.12
CA GLY A 452 -14.29 -3.41 -27.94
C GLY A 452 -15.19 -3.98 -26.83
N LYS A 453 -14.74 -5.01 -26.10
CA LYS A 453 -15.46 -5.60 -24.97
C LYS A 453 -15.18 -4.85 -23.68
N GLN A 454 -16.22 -4.60 -22.89
CA GLN A 454 -16.05 -4.03 -21.56
C GLN A 454 -15.73 -5.15 -20.56
N ASP A 455 -14.58 -5.05 -19.91
CA ASP A 455 -14.23 -5.92 -18.77
C ASP A 455 -14.18 -5.10 -17.48
N TYR A 456 -13.81 -5.75 -16.37
CA TYR A 456 -13.84 -5.16 -15.04
C TYR A 456 -12.68 -5.68 -14.20
N ILE A 457 -12.22 -4.85 -13.29
CA ILE A 457 -11.27 -5.23 -12.24
C ILE A 457 -11.81 -4.75 -10.90
N GLY A 458 -11.60 -5.56 -9.87
CA GLY A 458 -11.84 -5.14 -8.49
C GLY A 458 -10.55 -4.90 -7.72
N CYS A 459 -10.65 -4.18 -6.61
CA CYS A 459 -9.61 -4.12 -5.60
C CYS A 459 -10.22 -3.97 -4.20
N PHE A 460 -9.44 -4.26 -3.17
CA PHE A 460 -9.89 -4.19 -1.78
C PHE A 460 -8.76 -3.83 -0.83
N CYS A 461 -9.16 -3.36 0.35
CA CYS A 461 -8.35 -3.33 1.56
C CYS A 461 -9.21 -3.71 2.75
N VAL A 462 -8.74 -4.64 3.58
CA VAL A 462 -9.39 -5.07 4.83
C VAL A 462 -8.39 -5.01 5.98
N THR A 463 -8.88 -4.77 7.18
CA THR A 463 -8.09 -4.80 8.41
C THR A 463 -8.93 -5.27 9.58
N THR A 464 -8.28 -5.95 10.51
CA THR A 464 -8.77 -6.22 11.87
C THR A 464 -7.77 -5.73 12.91
N GLY A 465 -6.76 -4.95 12.49
CA GLY A 465 -5.62 -4.61 13.32
C GLY A 465 -5.82 -3.43 14.29
N PHE A 466 -6.89 -2.63 14.14
CA PHE A 466 -7.19 -1.57 15.11
C PHE A 466 -7.57 -2.19 16.46
N GLY A 467 -6.78 -1.93 17.51
CA GLY A 467 -6.89 -2.55 18.83
C GLY A 467 -5.90 -3.69 19.09
N VAL A 468 -5.25 -4.24 18.05
CA VAL A 468 -4.29 -5.34 18.19
C VAL A 468 -3.01 -4.86 18.86
N ASP A 469 -2.40 -3.79 18.36
CA ASP A 469 -1.15 -3.24 18.90
C ASP A 469 -1.33 -2.75 20.34
N GLU A 470 -2.47 -2.12 20.64
CA GLU A 470 -2.81 -1.66 22.00
C GLU A 470 -2.93 -2.84 22.98
N LYS A 471 -3.60 -3.92 22.58
CA LYS A 471 -3.75 -5.12 23.42
C LYS A 471 -2.44 -5.89 23.57
N ALA A 472 -1.66 -6.00 22.51
CA ALA A 472 -0.34 -6.63 22.57
C ALA A 472 0.59 -5.88 23.54
N LYS A 473 0.58 -4.54 23.48
CA LYS A 473 1.36 -3.69 24.38
C LYS A 473 0.90 -3.79 25.84
N GLU A 474 -0.39 -4.00 26.08
CA GLU A 474 -0.92 -4.27 27.42
C GLU A 474 -0.32 -5.56 28.00
N TYR A 475 -0.26 -6.63 27.21
CA TYR A 475 0.40 -7.89 27.61
C TYR A 475 1.91 -7.72 27.80
N GLU A 476 2.60 -7.03 26.89
CA GLU A 476 4.05 -6.74 27.00
C GLU A 476 4.38 -5.95 28.28
N THR A 477 3.55 -4.97 28.64
CA THR A 477 3.73 -4.19 29.88
C THR A 477 3.58 -5.05 31.13
N ASN A 478 2.80 -6.13 31.05
CA ASN A 478 2.61 -7.11 32.11
C ASN A 478 3.61 -8.29 32.03
N LEU A 479 4.63 -8.20 31.18
CA LEU A 479 5.63 -9.25 30.94
C LEU A 479 5.01 -10.57 30.46
N ASP A 480 3.93 -10.48 29.70
CA ASP A 480 3.20 -11.62 29.13
C ASP A 480 3.43 -11.70 27.62
N ASP A 481 4.64 -12.14 27.25
CA ASP A 481 5.04 -12.25 25.84
C ASP A 481 4.16 -13.25 25.07
N TYR A 482 3.71 -14.33 25.73
CA TYR A 482 2.85 -15.34 25.15
C TYR A 482 1.54 -14.75 24.64
N ASN A 483 0.81 -14.03 25.49
CA ASN A 483 -0.46 -13.45 25.09
C ASN A 483 -0.28 -12.24 24.16
N SER A 484 0.84 -11.52 24.22
CA SER A 484 1.18 -10.48 23.22
C SER A 484 1.33 -11.08 21.82
N ILE A 485 2.06 -12.19 21.69
CA ILE A 485 2.24 -12.87 20.40
C ILE A 485 0.91 -13.50 19.95
N LEU A 486 0.16 -14.11 20.87
CA LEU A 486 -1.12 -14.76 20.57
C LEU A 486 -2.16 -13.76 20.04
N VAL A 487 -2.28 -12.58 20.66
CA VAL A 487 -3.24 -11.55 20.23
C VAL A 487 -2.90 -10.98 18.86
N LYS A 488 -1.60 -10.78 18.56
CA LYS A 488 -1.10 -10.38 17.23
C LYS A 488 -1.39 -11.44 16.18
N ALA A 489 -1.08 -12.71 16.47
CA ALA A 489 -1.32 -13.83 15.57
C ALA A 489 -2.82 -14.01 15.24
N LEU A 490 -3.71 -13.83 16.23
CA LEU A 490 -5.15 -13.84 16.03
C LEU A 490 -5.64 -12.63 15.20
N GLY A 491 -5.04 -11.46 15.41
CA GLY A 491 -5.26 -10.28 14.56
C GLY A 491 -5.01 -10.59 13.08
N ASP A 492 -3.88 -11.21 12.76
CA ASP A 492 -3.52 -11.61 11.39
C ASP A 492 -4.46 -12.69 10.84
N ARG A 493 -4.82 -13.69 11.64
CA ARG A 493 -5.79 -14.72 11.23
C ARG A 493 -7.14 -14.13 10.86
N LEU A 494 -7.62 -13.15 11.62
CA LEU A 494 -8.87 -12.46 11.35
C LEU A 494 -8.79 -11.57 10.10
N ALA A 495 -7.66 -10.92 9.84
CA ALA A 495 -7.47 -10.09 8.64
C ALA A 495 -7.49 -10.94 7.36
N GLU A 496 -6.81 -12.09 7.37
CA GLU A 496 -6.81 -13.05 6.25
C GLU A 496 -8.20 -13.69 6.07
N ALA A 497 -8.87 -14.05 7.16
CA ALA A 497 -10.24 -14.53 7.12
C ALA A 497 -11.21 -13.49 6.53
N PHE A 498 -11.00 -12.20 6.80
CA PHE A 498 -11.77 -11.13 6.19
C PHE A 498 -11.51 -11.02 4.68
N ALA A 499 -10.26 -11.17 4.25
CA ALA A 499 -9.95 -11.20 2.82
C ALA A 499 -10.67 -12.36 2.10
N GLU A 500 -10.70 -13.55 2.71
CA GLU A 500 -11.42 -14.72 2.15
C GLU A 500 -12.94 -14.51 2.13
N TYR A 501 -13.52 -14.09 3.26
CA TYR A 501 -14.96 -13.77 3.39
C TYR A 501 -15.38 -12.72 2.35
N LEU A 502 -14.62 -11.63 2.23
CA LEU A 502 -14.94 -10.56 1.30
C LEU A 502 -14.82 -11.03 -0.15
N HIS A 503 -13.81 -11.84 -0.46
CA HIS A 503 -13.66 -12.41 -1.79
C HIS A 503 -14.84 -13.31 -2.14
N GLU A 504 -15.27 -14.20 -1.25
CA GLU A 504 -16.46 -15.05 -1.47
C GLU A 504 -17.70 -14.21 -1.79
N ARG A 505 -17.94 -13.15 -1.01
CA ARG A 505 -19.05 -12.20 -1.27
C ARG A 505 -18.91 -11.47 -2.60
N VAL A 506 -17.69 -11.14 -3.01
CA VAL A 506 -17.44 -10.56 -4.32
C VAL A 506 -17.83 -11.54 -5.42
N ARG A 507 -17.42 -12.80 -5.33
CA ARG A 507 -17.74 -13.82 -6.34
C ARG A 507 -19.25 -14.08 -6.43
N LYS A 508 -19.92 -14.22 -5.28
CA LYS A 508 -21.32 -14.66 -5.19
C LYS A 508 -22.34 -13.55 -5.36
N GLU A 509 -22.09 -12.39 -4.75
CA GLU A 509 -23.10 -11.33 -4.60
C GLU A 509 -22.71 -10.05 -5.35
N ILE A 510 -21.52 -9.51 -5.08
CA ILE A 510 -21.17 -8.11 -5.44
C ILE A 510 -20.74 -8.02 -6.91
N TRP A 511 -19.88 -8.93 -7.35
CA TRP A 511 -19.61 -9.12 -8.78
C TRP A 511 -20.60 -10.13 -9.36
N GLY A 512 -20.80 -11.26 -8.68
CA GLY A 512 -21.88 -12.21 -9.00
C GLY A 512 -21.59 -13.15 -10.16
N TYR A 513 -20.32 -13.39 -10.50
CA TYR A 513 -19.95 -14.34 -11.56
C TYR A 513 -19.97 -15.81 -11.12
N ALA A 514 -20.17 -16.07 -9.82
CA ALA A 514 -20.30 -17.42 -9.25
C ALA A 514 -21.41 -17.45 -8.18
N SER A 515 -22.61 -16.97 -8.50
CA SER A 515 -23.73 -16.85 -7.55
C SER A 515 -24.24 -18.19 -6.99
N ASP A 516 -23.97 -19.29 -7.69
CA ASP A 516 -24.31 -20.67 -7.31
C ASP A 516 -23.21 -21.38 -6.52
N GLU A 517 -22.09 -20.70 -6.23
CA GLU A 517 -20.96 -21.26 -5.48
C GLU A 517 -21.37 -21.66 -4.05
N ASN A 518 -21.03 -22.88 -3.66
CA ASN A 518 -21.22 -23.40 -2.31
C ASN A 518 -20.00 -24.23 -1.90
N LEU A 519 -18.95 -23.54 -1.45
CA LEU A 519 -17.67 -24.14 -1.07
C LEU A 519 -17.54 -24.24 0.45
N THR A 520 -16.92 -25.31 0.90
CA THR A 520 -16.44 -25.45 2.28
C THR A 520 -15.21 -24.59 2.51
N ASN A 521 -14.88 -24.28 3.77
CA ASN A 521 -13.66 -23.53 4.09
C ASN A 521 -12.39 -24.23 3.58
N GLU A 522 -12.34 -25.56 3.58
CA GLU A 522 -11.21 -26.30 3.01
C GLU A 522 -11.07 -26.10 1.49
N GLU A 523 -12.19 -26.00 0.77
CA GLU A 523 -12.20 -25.73 -0.67
C GLU A 523 -11.83 -24.28 -0.96
N LEU A 524 -12.21 -23.33 -0.10
CA LEU A 524 -11.74 -21.94 -0.15
C LEU A 524 -10.22 -21.85 0.02
N ILE A 525 -9.66 -22.53 1.03
CA ILE A 525 -8.20 -22.59 1.28
C ILE A 525 -7.45 -23.23 0.09
N LYS A 526 -8.06 -24.23 -0.56
CA LYS A 526 -7.51 -24.85 -1.79
C LYS A 526 -7.71 -24.00 -3.04
N GLU A 527 -8.34 -22.84 -2.92
CA GLU A 527 -8.66 -21.93 -4.03
C GLU A 527 -9.52 -22.59 -5.11
N SER A 528 -10.49 -23.42 -4.72
CA SER A 528 -11.33 -24.20 -5.65
C SER A 528 -12.42 -23.37 -6.35
N TYR A 529 -12.39 -22.05 -6.19
CA TYR A 529 -13.30 -21.09 -6.82
C TYR A 529 -12.75 -20.55 -8.15
N LYS A 530 -13.63 -19.87 -8.91
CA LYS A 530 -13.23 -19.13 -10.11
C LYS A 530 -12.69 -17.75 -9.71
N GLY A 531 -11.72 -17.25 -10.48
CA GLY A 531 -11.11 -15.95 -10.25
C GLY A 531 -10.01 -15.98 -9.18
N ILE A 532 -9.28 -14.86 -9.05
CA ILE A 532 -8.15 -14.71 -8.12
C ILE A 532 -8.16 -13.36 -7.44
N ARG A 533 -7.47 -13.26 -6.30
CA ARG A 533 -7.29 -12.03 -5.51
C ARG A 533 -5.81 -11.64 -5.28
N PRO A 534 -5.00 -11.43 -6.33
CA PRO A 534 -3.56 -11.17 -6.17
C PRO A 534 -3.30 -9.89 -5.38
N ALA A 535 -2.28 -9.91 -4.53
CA ALA A 535 -1.93 -8.82 -3.62
C ALA A 535 -0.54 -8.25 -3.96
N PRO A 536 -0.38 -6.92 -4.16
CA PRO A 536 0.92 -6.31 -4.44
C PRO A 536 2.00 -6.70 -3.43
N GLY A 537 3.13 -7.20 -3.93
CA GLY A 537 4.24 -7.77 -3.15
C GLY A 537 4.33 -9.31 -3.24
N TYR A 538 3.25 -9.98 -3.65
CA TYR A 538 3.28 -11.42 -3.92
C TYR A 538 3.94 -11.74 -5.27
N PRO A 539 4.38 -12.99 -5.49
CA PRO A 539 5.13 -13.35 -6.70
C PRO A 539 4.47 -13.04 -8.05
N ALA A 540 3.12 -12.98 -8.12
CA ALA A 540 2.38 -12.65 -9.34
C ALA A 540 2.36 -11.15 -9.66
N CYS A 541 2.50 -10.30 -8.65
CA CYS A 541 2.53 -8.85 -8.73
C CYS A 541 3.48 -8.30 -7.65
N PRO A 542 4.81 -8.53 -7.80
CA PRO A 542 5.78 -8.23 -6.74
C PRO A 542 5.98 -6.74 -6.48
N ASP A 543 5.41 -5.89 -7.33
CA ASP A 543 5.57 -4.45 -7.27
C ASP A 543 4.73 -3.82 -6.15
N HIS A 544 5.39 -3.43 -5.07
CA HIS A 544 4.74 -2.79 -3.92
C HIS A 544 4.16 -1.39 -4.26
N LEU A 545 4.66 -0.71 -5.30
CA LEU A 545 4.20 0.63 -5.70
C LEU A 545 2.81 0.65 -6.34
N GLU A 546 2.17 -0.51 -6.50
CA GLU A 546 0.76 -0.58 -6.90
C GLU A 546 -0.21 -0.27 -5.75
N LYS A 547 0.19 -0.43 -4.48
CA LYS A 547 -0.69 -0.16 -3.33
C LYS A 547 -1.22 1.29 -3.32
N PRO A 548 -0.40 2.33 -3.57
CA PRO A 548 -0.90 3.70 -3.73
C PRO A 548 -2.07 3.85 -4.72
N VAL A 549 -2.10 3.07 -5.79
CA VAL A 549 -3.21 3.10 -6.75
C VAL A 549 -4.49 2.55 -6.13
N ILE A 550 -4.40 1.44 -5.37
CA ILE A 550 -5.52 0.90 -4.58
C ILE A 550 -5.98 1.93 -3.54
N TRP A 551 -5.05 2.53 -2.80
CA TRP A 551 -5.32 3.56 -1.80
C TRP A 551 -6.09 4.74 -2.37
N LYS A 552 -5.68 5.20 -3.56
CA LYS A 552 -6.33 6.30 -4.26
C LYS A 552 -7.70 5.93 -4.80
N LEU A 553 -7.85 4.75 -5.41
CA LEU A 553 -9.13 4.32 -6.00
C LEU A 553 -10.20 4.10 -4.94
N LEU A 554 -9.81 3.57 -3.78
CA LEU A 554 -10.73 3.24 -2.70
C LEU A 554 -10.80 4.31 -1.60
N ASP A 555 -9.91 5.31 -1.61
CA ASP A 555 -9.79 6.28 -0.52
C ASP A 555 -9.48 5.64 0.85
N VAL A 556 -8.64 4.59 0.85
CA VAL A 556 -8.48 3.66 1.98
C VAL A 556 -8.19 4.37 3.31
N GLU A 557 -7.24 5.32 3.32
CA GLU A 557 -6.84 6.01 4.54
C GLU A 557 -7.98 6.84 5.15
N ASN A 558 -8.75 7.55 4.33
CA ASN A 558 -9.85 8.38 4.83
C ASN A 558 -11.08 7.55 5.20
N GLN A 559 -11.35 6.46 4.48
CA GLN A 559 -12.57 5.67 4.66
C GLN A 559 -12.44 4.64 5.78
N ILE A 560 -11.30 3.94 5.87
CA ILE A 560 -11.10 2.87 6.86
C ILE A 560 -9.89 3.06 7.78
N GLY A 561 -9.05 4.07 7.52
CA GLY A 561 -7.94 4.45 8.41
C GLY A 561 -6.63 3.71 8.18
N VAL A 562 -6.58 2.73 7.27
CA VAL A 562 -5.36 1.96 6.98
C VAL A 562 -4.39 2.82 6.19
N LYS A 563 -3.13 2.88 6.63
CA LYS A 563 -2.07 3.74 6.09
C LYS A 563 -0.99 2.92 5.39
N LEU A 564 -0.25 3.56 4.50
CA LEU A 564 0.98 3.02 3.92
C LEU A 564 2.20 3.68 4.55
N THR A 565 3.22 2.89 4.88
CA THR A 565 4.55 3.38 5.27
C THR A 565 5.34 3.81 4.02
N GLU A 566 6.52 4.41 4.21
CA GLU A 566 7.44 4.71 3.09
C GLU A 566 7.88 3.48 2.30
N SER A 567 7.88 2.29 2.93
CA SER A 567 8.20 1.01 2.29
C SER A 567 6.95 0.30 1.74
N MET A 568 5.79 0.97 1.73
CA MET A 568 4.50 0.41 1.32
C MET A 568 4.04 -0.79 2.17
N ALA A 569 4.47 -0.87 3.43
CA ALA A 569 3.83 -1.74 4.41
C ALA A 569 2.49 -1.11 4.82
N MET A 570 1.53 -1.93 5.21
CA MET A 570 0.21 -1.46 5.68
C MET A 570 0.22 -1.34 7.19
N TRP A 571 -0.30 -0.23 7.72
CA TRP A 571 -0.61 -0.10 9.14
C TRP A 571 -2.12 0.10 9.33
N PRO A 572 -2.78 -0.63 10.24
CA PRO A 572 -2.25 -1.68 11.13
C PRO A 572 -1.65 -2.90 10.40
N ALA A 573 -0.74 -3.63 11.06
CA ALA A 573 -0.05 -4.78 10.47
C ALA A 573 -1.01 -5.87 9.97
N SER A 574 -2.03 -6.22 10.78
CA SER A 574 -3.10 -7.15 10.42
C SER A 574 -4.07 -6.54 9.40
N SER A 575 -3.59 -6.38 8.17
CA SER A 575 -4.30 -5.83 7.03
C SER A 575 -3.94 -6.57 5.75
N VAL A 576 -4.89 -6.68 4.82
CA VAL A 576 -4.72 -7.29 3.51
C VAL A 576 -5.27 -6.36 2.44
N SER A 577 -4.54 -6.18 1.33
CA SER A 577 -5.03 -5.45 0.16
C SER A 577 -4.62 -6.15 -1.13
N GLY A 578 -5.45 -6.03 -2.15
CA GLY A 578 -5.21 -6.70 -3.42
C GLY A 578 -6.26 -6.37 -4.47
N TYR A 579 -6.22 -7.15 -5.55
CA TYR A 579 -7.11 -7.05 -6.69
C TYR A 579 -8.20 -8.12 -6.64
N TYR A 580 -9.15 -8.05 -7.58
CA TYR A 580 -10.04 -9.14 -7.96
C TYR A 580 -10.05 -9.28 -9.48
N PHE A 581 -9.79 -10.50 -9.96
CA PHE A 581 -9.95 -10.88 -11.37
C PHE A 581 -11.01 -11.97 -11.45
N ALA A 582 -12.03 -11.76 -12.29
CA ALA A 582 -13.15 -12.70 -12.45
C ALA A 582 -12.94 -13.75 -13.54
N ASN A 583 -11.97 -13.55 -14.44
CA ASN A 583 -11.75 -14.44 -15.56
C ASN A 583 -11.42 -15.86 -15.05
N PRO A 584 -12.14 -16.92 -15.49
CA PRO A 584 -11.95 -18.28 -14.99
C PRO A 584 -10.58 -18.89 -15.36
N GLN A 585 -9.86 -18.31 -16.32
CA GLN A 585 -8.49 -18.72 -16.68
C GLN A 585 -7.41 -17.98 -15.89
N SER A 586 -7.79 -16.99 -15.07
CA SER A 586 -6.86 -16.29 -14.19
C SER A 586 -6.28 -17.24 -13.14
N LYS A 587 -4.99 -17.06 -12.84
CA LYS A 587 -4.25 -17.93 -11.91
C LYS A 587 -3.07 -17.19 -11.30
N TYR A 588 -2.66 -17.63 -10.12
CA TYR A 588 -1.39 -17.21 -9.52
C TYR A 588 -0.20 -17.80 -10.31
N PHE A 589 0.85 -17.00 -10.46
CA PHE A 589 2.11 -17.40 -11.08
C PHE A 589 3.27 -16.62 -10.43
N GLY A 590 4.50 -17.12 -10.53
CA GLY A 590 5.67 -16.33 -10.16
C GLY A 590 6.20 -15.53 -11.35
N LEU A 591 6.37 -14.21 -11.22
CA LEU A 591 6.98 -13.36 -12.25
C LEU A 591 8.38 -13.87 -12.64
N GLY A 592 9.14 -14.35 -11.65
CA GLY A 592 10.53 -14.77 -11.84
C GLY A 592 11.44 -13.57 -12.05
N LYS A 593 12.49 -13.75 -12.86
CA LYS A 593 13.47 -12.70 -13.16
C LYS A 593 13.10 -11.92 -14.43
N ILE A 594 13.34 -10.61 -14.41
CA ILE A 594 13.10 -9.66 -15.50
C ILE A 594 14.42 -9.00 -15.94
N LYS A 595 14.51 -8.64 -17.22
CA LYS A 595 15.67 -7.99 -17.84
C LYS A 595 15.61 -6.47 -17.66
N PRO A 596 16.76 -5.78 -17.83
CA PRO A 596 16.82 -4.32 -17.75
C PRO A 596 15.90 -3.59 -18.74
N ASP A 597 15.55 -4.19 -19.87
CA ASP A 597 14.62 -3.60 -20.85
C ASP A 597 13.21 -3.44 -20.29
N GLN A 598 12.68 -4.44 -19.58
CA GLN A 598 11.39 -4.35 -18.90
C GLN A 598 11.43 -3.37 -17.72
N VAL A 599 12.56 -3.30 -16.99
CA VAL A 599 12.73 -2.31 -15.91
C VAL A 599 12.67 -0.88 -16.47
N ALA A 600 13.33 -0.63 -17.59
CA ALA A 600 13.30 0.68 -18.25
C ALA A 600 11.90 1.02 -18.78
N ASP A 601 11.20 0.05 -19.37
CA ASP A 601 9.81 0.20 -19.82
C ASP A 601 8.86 0.49 -18.64
N TYR A 602 8.97 -0.26 -17.55
CA TYR A 602 8.20 -0.04 -16.33
C TYR A 602 8.49 1.34 -15.72
N ALA A 603 9.76 1.75 -15.61
CA ALA A 603 10.14 3.06 -15.09
C ALA A 603 9.48 4.19 -15.88
N LYS A 604 9.46 4.06 -17.22
CA LYS A 604 8.78 4.99 -18.12
C LYS A 604 7.26 5.01 -17.90
N ARG A 605 6.60 3.85 -17.81
CA ARG A 605 5.15 3.74 -17.58
C ARG A 605 4.73 4.31 -16.22
N ARG A 606 5.52 4.05 -15.18
CA ARG A 606 5.32 4.54 -13.81
C ARG A 606 5.64 6.03 -13.66
N GLY A 607 6.55 6.57 -14.48
CA GLY A 607 7.02 7.95 -14.38
C GLY A 607 8.07 8.15 -13.28
N ILE A 608 8.90 7.13 -13.03
CA ILE A 608 10.00 7.16 -12.05
C ILE A 608 11.35 6.96 -12.75
N SER A 609 12.45 7.19 -12.01
CA SER A 609 13.79 6.91 -12.53
C SER A 609 14.02 5.39 -12.67
N ILE A 610 14.94 5.01 -13.57
CA ILE A 610 15.36 3.60 -13.71
C ILE A 610 16.01 3.10 -12.41
N GLU A 611 16.73 3.97 -11.69
CA GLU A 611 17.34 3.64 -10.40
C GLU A 611 16.28 3.29 -9.35
N GLU A 612 15.22 4.10 -9.26
CA GLU A 612 14.09 3.85 -8.35
C GLU A 612 13.35 2.56 -8.73
N ALA A 613 13.09 2.34 -10.03
CA ALA A 613 12.48 1.09 -10.51
C ALA A 613 13.35 -0.14 -10.19
N THR A 614 14.66 -0.02 -10.35
CA THR A 614 15.65 -1.06 -10.04
C THR A 614 15.63 -1.39 -8.55
N LYS A 615 15.47 -0.38 -7.68
CA LYS A 615 15.34 -0.57 -6.23
C LYS A 615 14.08 -1.39 -5.89
N TRP A 616 12.90 -0.93 -6.32
CA TRP A 616 11.64 -1.59 -5.99
C TRP A 616 11.50 -3.00 -6.58
N LEU A 617 12.13 -3.25 -7.73
CA LEU A 617 12.10 -4.55 -8.41
C LEU A 617 13.36 -5.39 -8.18
N ALA A 618 14.24 -5.00 -7.25
CA ALA A 618 15.51 -5.66 -6.97
C ALA A 618 15.39 -7.20 -6.80
N PRO A 619 14.37 -7.75 -6.10
CA PRO A 619 14.20 -9.20 -5.97
C PRO A 619 13.96 -9.91 -7.31
N ASN A 620 13.44 -9.19 -8.30
CA ASN A 620 13.05 -9.71 -9.61
C ASN A 620 14.09 -9.42 -10.70
N LEU A 621 15.18 -8.72 -10.44
CA LEU A 621 16.18 -8.45 -11.48
C LEU A 621 16.95 -9.71 -11.88
N SER A 622 17.02 -9.95 -13.19
CA SER A 622 17.99 -10.88 -13.78
C SER A 622 19.40 -10.34 -13.58
N PRO A 623 20.39 -11.20 -13.31
CA PRO A 623 21.76 -10.75 -13.20
C PRO A 623 22.28 -10.24 -14.53
N SER A 624 23.05 -9.17 -14.46
CA SER A 624 23.71 -8.52 -15.60
C SER A 624 24.79 -9.39 -16.22
#